data_AF-A0A4V2ZZ16-F1
#
_entry.id   AF-A0A4V2ZZ16-F1
#
_cell.length_a   1.000
_cell.length_b   1.000
_cell.length_c   1.000
_cell.angle_alpha   90.00
_cell.angle_beta   90.00
_cell.angle_gamma   90.00
#
_symmetry.space_group_name_H-M   'P 1'
#
loop_
_entity.id
_entity.type
_entity.pdbx_description
1 polymer ?
#
loop_
_entity_poly.entity_id
_entity_poly.type
_entity_poly.pdbx_seq_one_letter_code
_entity_poly.pdbx_strand_id
1 'polypeptide(L)'
;MRLNAPNRQGDFPVQNEQASIEFKRLGDIRPSPTNPRKRFPETEQAELVESVRKHGVLQPLLVRPWPDDDTFLFEIVAGERRFRAANTAGLSEVPVLVRNLTDDEVLHIQIVENLQRKDLHPLEEADGYKVLSDRGHTLEQIAAEVSQTKTYVAQRLKLCGLNSATRKLFYDEKLNAKTALMIARLPTNLQDKAAKELTAAYINGEPRSVKAASEHIERTYMLRLDQAPFKTADAALVPAAGACGPCPKRTGNQPELFDDVRSKDVCTDPACYGKKRDAAAVQKRAEAEAAGRTVITGKEAKAALPNQYSQLQGGLVRLDDTCYDDPKHRSYRQVLGAKGVKSAALLESPHDGKLIDVMPKADLKKALADKGIQVRSTGTSNPSQSTELAKKKAADAYRGELFTQVRDKHEGTGLSDFDLKIVAVTFYRRLWNENQKRICKLYGWGNKAITEAEFAKKVDAIEGASREDPEGLGRLVVDIALIDESVAATYSTGKPELLEATARDRGIDLGAVRKQVETDMRPKPKEKPVPAKKAPAPSPKPTAKAANVKRVAAKKAPAKKAPAKKAAPKPSSKASSGAASTQPDNAKPSLKRDPKEPWPFPNTSRP
;
A
#
# COMPACT_ATOMS: atom_id res chain seq x y z
N MET A 1 29.49 -29.79 -39.32
CA MET A 1 28.85 -30.52 -38.21
C MET A 1 27.67 -29.70 -37.70
N ARG A 2 26.45 -29.99 -38.17
CA ARG A 2 25.22 -29.43 -37.61
C ARG A 2 24.82 -30.32 -36.43
N LEU A 3 24.82 -29.77 -35.23
CA LEU A 3 24.38 -30.46 -34.01
C LEU A 3 22.86 -30.60 -34.05
N ASN A 4 22.40 -31.84 -33.92
CA ASN A 4 21.00 -32.23 -33.83
C ASN A 4 20.33 -31.53 -32.62
N ALA A 5 19.19 -30.91 -32.87
CA ALA A 5 18.26 -30.51 -31.82
C ALA A 5 17.58 -31.77 -31.23
N PRO A 6 17.38 -31.86 -29.91
CA PRO A 6 16.70 -32.99 -29.31
C PRO A 6 15.20 -32.97 -29.62
N ASN A 7 14.68 -34.17 -29.81
CA ASN A 7 13.33 -34.57 -30.17
C ASN A 7 12.25 -33.85 -29.33
N ARG A 8 11.30 -33.15 -29.97
CA ARG A 8 10.08 -32.62 -29.32
C ARG A 8 9.12 -33.77 -29.04
N GLN A 9 9.20 -34.36 -27.85
CA GLN A 9 8.17 -35.26 -27.35
C GLN A 9 6.99 -34.39 -26.86
N GLY A 10 5.97 -34.24 -27.71
CA GLY A 10 4.77 -33.44 -27.41
C GLY A 10 4.08 -32.85 -28.65
N ASP A 11 4.74 -32.84 -29.81
CA ASP A 11 4.05 -32.55 -31.08
C ASP A 11 3.30 -33.83 -31.49
N PHE A 12 2.00 -33.91 -31.16
CA PHE A 12 1.12 -34.87 -31.83
C PHE A 12 1.22 -34.61 -33.33
N PRO A 13 1.49 -35.64 -34.17
CA PRO A 13 1.55 -35.43 -35.60
C PRO A 13 0.20 -34.86 -36.03
N VAL A 14 0.23 -33.66 -36.63
CA VAL A 14 -0.95 -33.10 -37.29
C VAL A 14 -1.21 -33.98 -38.51
N GLN A 15 -1.92 -35.08 -38.30
CA GLN A 15 -2.44 -35.89 -39.38
C GLN A 15 -3.50 -35.05 -40.07
N ASN A 16 -3.09 -34.43 -41.17
CA ASN A 16 -3.95 -33.70 -42.08
C ASN A 16 -4.77 -34.69 -42.92
N GLU A 17 -5.39 -35.69 -42.27
CA GLU A 17 -6.46 -36.45 -42.91
C GLU A 17 -7.59 -35.47 -43.20
N GLN A 18 -8.08 -35.47 -44.44
CA GLN A 18 -9.21 -34.67 -44.87
C GLN A 18 -10.43 -35.10 -44.07
N ALA A 19 -10.62 -34.53 -42.89
CA ALA A 19 -11.76 -34.83 -42.04
C ALA A 19 -13.00 -34.22 -42.72
N SER A 20 -13.76 -35.06 -43.42
CA SER A 20 -15.05 -34.71 -44.03
C SER A 20 -16.13 -34.59 -42.98
N ILE A 21 -17.02 -33.61 -43.14
CA ILE A 21 -18.23 -33.52 -42.32
C ILE A 21 -19.23 -34.56 -42.83
N GLU A 22 -19.62 -35.48 -41.96
CA GLU A 22 -20.60 -36.53 -42.26
C GLU A 22 -21.84 -36.36 -41.39
N PHE A 23 -23.01 -36.75 -41.89
CA PHE A 23 -24.20 -36.86 -41.04
C PHE A 23 -24.27 -38.27 -40.46
N LYS A 24 -24.40 -38.38 -39.14
CA LYS A 24 -24.55 -39.65 -38.43
C LYS A 24 -25.83 -39.65 -37.62
N ARG A 25 -26.41 -40.84 -37.44
CA ARG A 25 -27.61 -41.03 -36.63
C ARG A 25 -27.29 -40.71 -35.18
N LEU A 26 -28.19 -39.96 -34.55
CA LEU A 26 -27.99 -39.52 -33.18
C LEU A 26 -27.97 -40.70 -32.18
N GLY A 27 -28.66 -41.80 -32.50
CA GLY A 27 -28.66 -43.04 -31.70
C GLY A 27 -27.34 -43.80 -31.69
N ASP A 28 -26.47 -43.56 -32.68
CA ASP A 28 -25.17 -44.24 -32.81
C ASP A 28 -24.04 -43.52 -32.05
N ILE A 29 -24.35 -42.35 -31.45
CA ILE A 29 -23.40 -41.45 -30.80
C ILE A 29 -23.66 -41.43 -29.28
N ARG A 30 -22.61 -41.59 -28.47
CA ARG A 30 -22.69 -41.56 -27.01
C ARG A 30 -21.78 -40.50 -26.38
N PRO A 31 -22.22 -39.86 -25.28
CA PRO A 31 -21.37 -38.95 -24.53
C PRO A 31 -20.20 -39.70 -23.89
N SER A 32 -19.03 -39.07 -23.89
CA SER A 32 -17.84 -39.65 -23.28
C SER A 32 -17.94 -39.70 -21.76
N PRO A 33 -17.58 -40.83 -21.12
CA PRO A 33 -17.55 -40.93 -19.66
C PRO A 33 -16.48 -40.01 -19.02
N THR A 34 -15.51 -39.55 -19.81
CA THR A 34 -14.40 -38.72 -19.34
C THR A 34 -14.63 -37.23 -19.47
N ASN A 35 -15.82 -36.79 -19.91
CA ASN A 35 -16.07 -35.36 -20.10
C ASN A 35 -15.86 -34.57 -18.78
N PRO A 36 -14.94 -33.60 -18.74
CA PRO A 36 -14.67 -32.80 -17.55
C PRO A 36 -15.85 -31.88 -17.18
N ARG A 37 -16.73 -31.53 -18.13
CA ARG A 37 -17.87 -30.66 -17.90
C ARG A 37 -19.03 -31.42 -17.22
N LYS A 38 -19.23 -31.17 -15.94
CA LYS A 38 -20.32 -31.77 -15.15
C LYS A 38 -21.58 -30.89 -15.02
N ARG A 39 -21.46 -29.58 -15.25
CA ARG A 39 -22.56 -28.61 -15.10
C ARG A 39 -23.00 -28.04 -16.45
N PHE A 40 -24.31 -28.07 -16.67
CA PHE A 40 -24.98 -27.56 -17.86
C PHE A 40 -26.13 -26.66 -17.40
N PRO A 41 -25.99 -25.32 -17.49
CA PRO A 41 -27.07 -24.41 -17.10
C PRO A 41 -28.31 -24.67 -17.95
N GLU A 42 -29.44 -24.93 -17.31
CA GLU A 42 -30.70 -25.28 -18.00
C GLU A 42 -31.17 -24.17 -18.95
N THR A 43 -31.00 -22.90 -18.55
CA THR A 43 -31.39 -21.73 -19.34
C THR A 43 -30.60 -21.64 -20.66
N GLU A 44 -29.27 -21.67 -20.59
CA GLU A 44 -28.44 -21.64 -21.80
C GLU A 44 -28.61 -22.90 -22.66
N GLN A 45 -28.96 -24.03 -22.05
CA GLN A 45 -29.24 -25.26 -22.78
C GLN A 45 -30.58 -25.16 -23.52
N ALA A 46 -31.61 -24.56 -22.91
CA ALA A 46 -32.91 -24.33 -23.54
C ALA A 46 -32.82 -23.40 -24.76
N GLU A 47 -32.07 -22.31 -24.65
CA GLU A 47 -31.81 -21.40 -25.78
C GLU A 47 -31.12 -22.13 -26.95
N LEU A 48 -30.13 -22.99 -26.64
CA LEU A 48 -29.45 -23.81 -27.63
C LEU A 48 -30.41 -24.82 -28.28
N VAL A 49 -31.31 -25.45 -27.50
CA VAL A 49 -32.35 -26.35 -28.02
C VAL A 49 -33.26 -25.64 -29.00
N GLU A 50 -33.74 -24.44 -28.69
CA GLU A 50 -34.57 -23.66 -29.61
C GLU A 50 -33.83 -23.30 -30.89
N SER A 51 -32.57 -22.90 -30.79
CA SER A 51 -31.73 -22.60 -31.95
C SER A 51 -31.52 -23.83 -32.83
N VAL A 52 -31.19 -24.98 -32.23
CA VAL A 52 -31.00 -26.26 -32.93
C VAL A 52 -32.30 -26.75 -33.57
N ARG A 53 -33.46 -26.51 -32.95
CA ARG A 53 -34.77 -26.82 -33.55
C ARG A 53 -35.05 -25.98 -34.80
N LYS A 54 -34.62 -24.71 -34.81
CA LYS A 54 -34.86 -23.78 -35.93
C LYS A 54 -33.85 -23.94 -37.08
N HIS A 55 -32.59 -24.15 -36.78
CA HIS A 55 -31.49 -24.08 -37.75
C HIS A 55 -30.68 -25.37 -37.89
N GLY A 56 -31.02 -26.41 -37.12
CA GLY A 56 -30.19 -27.59 -36.99
C GLY A 56 -28.88 -27.31 -36.22
N VAL A 57 -28.00 -28.31 -36.20
CA VAL A 57 -26.67 -28.18 -35.60
C VAL A 57 -25.72 -27.54 -36.63
N LEU A 58 -25.41 -26.26 -36.47
CA LEU A 58 -24.58 -25.52 -37.43
C LEU A 58 -23.09 -25.89 -37.36
N GLN A 59 -22.57 -26.16 -36.17
CA GLN A 59 -21.17 -26.58 -35.98
C GLN A 59 -21.12 -28.08 -35.70
N PRO A 60 -20.38 -28.87 -36.50
CA PRO A 60 -20.32 -30.32 -36.36
C PRO A 60 -19.73 -30.75 -35.01
N LEU A 61 -20.19 -31.90 -34.50
CA LEU A 61 -19.62 -32.52 -33.31
C LEU A 61 -18.29 -33.20 -33.67
N LEU A 62 -17.32 -33.22 -32.76
CA LEU A 62 -16.12 -34.05 -32.95
C LEU A 62 -16.37 -35.40 -32.28
N VAL A 63 -16.25 -36.48 -33.04
CA VAL A 63 -16.44 -37.84 -32.54
C VAL A 63 -15.27 -38.73 -32.93
N ARG A 64 -15.04 -39.80 -32.18
CA ARG A 64 -14.16 -40.91 -32.58
C ARG A 64 -14.94 -42.21 -32.67
N PRO A 65 -14.47 -43.22 -33.43
CA PRO A 65 -15.00 -44.58 -33.32
C PRO A 65 -14.91 -45.06 -31.87
N TRP A 66 -15.95 -45.72 -31.38
CA TRP A 66 -15.93 -46.28 -30.03
C TRP A 66 -14.94 -47.46 -29.95
N PRO A 67 -13.99 -47.48 -29.01
CA PRO A 67 -12.94 -48.50 -29.00
C PRO A 67 -13.43 -49.92 -28.66
N ASP A 68 -14.47 -50.06 -27.82
CA ASP A 68 -14.86 -51.35 -27.20
C ASP A 68 -16.38 -51.69 -27.24
N ASP A 69 -17.18 -51.18 -28.19
CA ASP A 69 -18.64 -51.43 -28.22
C ASP A 69 -19.18 -51.61 -29.65
N ASP A 70 -19.76 -52.78 -29.92
CA ASP A 70 -20.46 -53.08 -31.19
C ASP A 70 -21.88 -52.49 -31.25
N THR A 71 -22.39 -51.97 -30.13
CA THR A 71 -23.74 -51.39 -29.98
C THR A 71 -23.77 -49.89 -30.29
N PHE A 72 -22.66 -49.18 -30.06
CA PHE A 72 -22.54 -47.74 -30.36
C PHE A 72 -21.28 -47.50 -31.19
N LEU A 73 -21.44 -46.79 -32.30
CA LEU A 73 -20.37 -46.65 -33.28
C LEU A 73 -19.43 -45.47 -32.94
N PHE A 74 -19.90 -44.47 -32.18
CA PHE A 74 -19.16 -43.23 -31.98
C PHE A 74 -19.20 -42.65 -30.56
N GLU A 75 -18.05 -42.18 -30.07
CA GLU A 75 -17.90 -41.43 -28.82
C GLU A 75 -17.76 -39.93 -29.08
N ILE A 76 -18.45 -39.10 -28.30
CA ILE A 76 -18.31 -37.63 -28.36
C ILE A 76 -17.01 -37.17 -27.71
N VAL A 77 -16.12 -36.60 -28.52
CA VAL A 77 -14.90 -35.95 -28.05
C VAL A 77 -15.16 -34.48 -27.73
N ALA A 78 -15.92 -33.76 -28.56
CA ALA A 78 -16.30 -32.38 -28.30
C ALA A 78 -17.70 -32.04 -28.83
N GLY A 79 -18.42 -31.16 -28.13
CA GLY A 79 -19.75 -30.70 -28.53
C GLY A 79 -20.92 -31.34 -27.80
N GLU A 80 -20.74 -31.84 -26.57
CA GLU A 80 -21.82 -32.51 -25.81
C GLU A 80 -23.09 -31.65 -25.63
N ARG A 81 -22.95 -30.33 -25.46
CA ARG A 81 -24.12 -29.42 -25.40
C ARG A 81 -24.96 -29.46 -26.67
N ARG A 82 -24.31 -29.50 -27.83
CA ARG A 82 -24.94 -29.57 -29.15
C ARG A 82 -25.61 -30.93 -29.33
N PHE A 83 -24.97 -32.02 -28.89
CA PHE A 83 -25.57 -33.35 -28.86
C PHE A 83 -26.85 -33.39 -28.00
N ARG A 84 -26.78 -32.92 -26.74
CA ARG A 84 -27.94 -32.86 -25.84
C ARG A 84 -29.06 -32.00 -26.42
N ALA A 85 -28.71 -30.89 -27.06
CA ALA A 85 -29.67 -30.01 -27.69
C ALA A 85 -30.35 -30.68 -28.90
N ALA A 86 -29.59 -31.35 -29.75
CA ALA A 86 -30.11 -32.12 -30.89
C ALA A 86 -31.03 -33.26 -30.46
N ASN A 87 -30.65 -34.00 -29.41
CA ASN A 87 -31.48 -35.06 -28.83
C ASN A 87 -32.82 -34.51 -28.31
N THR A 88 -32.78 -33.39 -27.57
CA THR A 88 -33.98 -32.74 -27.02
C THR A 88 -34.83 -32.09 -28.12
N ALA A 89 -34.21 -31.62 -29.20
CA ALA A 89 -34.90 -31.06 -30.35
C ALA A 89 -35.53 -32.13 -31.26
N GLY A 90 -35.24 -33.42 -31.03
CA GLY A 90 -35.79 -34.54 -31.79
C GLY A 90 -35.14 -34.75 -33.17
N LEU A 91 -33.89 -34.31 -33.35
CA LEU A 91 -33.17 -34.54 -34.61
C LEU A 91 -32.77 -36.00 -34.77
N SER A 92 -32.96 -36.56 -35.97
CA SER A 92 -32.59 -37.94 -36.29
C SER A 92 -31.10 -38.10 -36.58
N GLU A 93 -30.50 -37.09 -37.22
CA GLU A 93 -29.09 -37.06 -37.63
C GLU A 93 -28.44 -35.72 -37.27
N VAL A 94 -27.13 -35.76 -37.03
CA VAL A 94 -26.31 -34.59 -36.73
C VAL A 94 -25.03 -34.58 -37.56
N PRO A 95 -24.53 -33.41 -37.98
CA PRO A 95 -23.25 -33.29 -38.63
C PRO A 95 -22.13 -33.56 -37.62
N VAL A 96 -21.20 -34.44 -37.98
CA VAL A 96 -20.06 -34.84 -37.17
C VAL A 96 -18.77 -34.83 -37.98
N LEU A 97 -17.66 -34.66 -37.29
CA LEU A 97 -16.30 -34.85 -37.76
C LEU A 97 -15.76 -36.11 -37.09
N VAL A 98 -15.50 -37.16 -37.85
CA VAL A 98 -14.95 -38.42 -37.33
C VAL A 98 -13.43 -38.34 -37.36
N ARG A 99 -12.77 -38.63 -36.23
CA ARG A 99 -11.31 -38.76 -36.14
C ARG A 99 -10.93 -40.00 -35.34
N ASN A 100 -9.91 -40.71 -35.79
CA ASN A 100 -9.31 -41.78 -35.02
C ASN A 100 -8.41 -41.17 -33.94
N LEU A 101 -8.84 -41.29 -32.68
CA LEU A 101 -8.16 -40.67 -31.53
C LEU A 101 -8.00 -41.72 -30.42
N THR A 102 -6.81 -41.74 -29.83
CA THR A 102 -6.51 -42.52 -28.63
C THR A 102 -7.23 -41.95 -27.40
N ASP A 103 -7.35 -42.73 -26.33
CA ASP A 103 -8.00 -42.28 -25.08
C ASP A 103 -7.32 -41.03 -24.49
N ASP A 104 -6.00 -40.95 -24.63
CA ASP A 104 -5.23 -39.82 -24.15
C ASP A 104 -5.46 -38.56 -24.98
N GLU A 105 -5.56 -38.69 -26.30
CA GLU A 105 -5.91 -37.57 -27.19
C GLU A 105 -7.34 -37.09 -26.96
N VAL A 106 -8.29 -37.99 -26.73
CA VAL A 106 -9.67 -37.63 -26.42
C VAL A 106 -9.76 -36.84 -25.13
N LEU A 107 -9.14 -37.33 -24.04
CA LEU A 107 -9.17 -36.59 -22.79
C LEU A 107 -8.45 -35.24 -22.93
N HIS A 108 -7.31 -35.21 -23.63
CA HIS A 108 -6.56 -33.98 -23.85
C HIS A 108 -7.41 -32.92 -24.56
N ILE A 109 -8.07 -33.29 -25.66
CA ILE A 109 -8.96 -32.39 -26.41
C ILE A 109 -10.12 -31.93 -25.54
N GLN A 110 -10.74 -32.84 -24.78
CA GLN A 110 -11.84 -32.53 -23.86
C GLN A 110 -11.44 -31.51 -22.78
N ILE A 111 -10.25 -31.68 -22.19
CA ILE A 111 -9.74 -30.77 -21.17
C ILE A 111 -9.43 -29.40 -21.77
N VAL A 112 -8.72 -29.35 -22.91
CA VAL A 112 -8.35 -28.09 -23.56
C VAL A 112 -9.58 -27.31 -24.00
N GLU A 113 -10.58 -27.98 -24.59
CA GLU A 113 -11.86 -27.33 -24.97
C GLU A 113 -12.59 -26.77 -23.74
N ASN A 114 -12.68 -27.56 -22.66
CA ASN A 114 -13.34 -27.11 -21.44
C ASN A 114 -12.58 -25.95 -20.76
N LEU A 115 -11.25 -25.93 -20.84
CA LEU A 115 -10.40 -24.85 -20.30
C LEU A 115 -10.50 -23.54 -21.09
N GLN A 116 -10.85 -23.59 -22.38
CA GLN A 116 -11.03 -22.40 -23.22
C GLN A 116 -12.36 -21.66 -22.98
N ARG A 117 -13.16 -22.13 -22.02
CA ARG A 117 -14.42 -21.48 -21.62
C ARG A 117 -14.16 -20.16 -20.90
N LYS A 118 -14.98 -19.15 -21.20
CA LYS A 118 -14.86 -17.81 -20.61
C LYS A 118 -15.34 -17.72 -19.15
N ASP A 119 -16.12 -18.68 -18.68
CA ASP A 119 -16.85 -18.67 -17.42
C ASP A 119 -16.33 -19.70 -16.39
N LEU A 120 -15.12 -20.24 -16.58
CA LEU A 120 -14.60 -21.30 -15.72
C LEU A 120 -14.14 -20.76 -14.37
N HIS A 121 -14.51 -21.44 -13.28
CA HIS A 121 -14.04 -21.04 -11.95
C HIS A 121 -12.52 -21.31 -11.82
N PRO A 122 -11.71 -20.48 -11.13
CA PRO A 122 -10.27 -20.71 -11.02
C PRO A 122 -9.85 -22.07 -10.44
N LEU A 123 -10.69 -22.69 -9.60
CA LEU A 123 -10.47 -24.07 -9.11
C LEU A 123 -10.70 -25.12 -10.20
N GLU A 124 -11.65 -24.89 -11.10
CA GLU A 124 -11.92 -25.79 -12.23
C GLU A 124 -10.79 -25.70 -13.27
N GLU A 125 -10.27 -24.49 -13.52
CA GLU A 125 -9.04 -24.32 -14.31
C GLU A 125 -7.87 -25.09 -13.68
N ALA A 126 -7.69 -24.94 -12.36
CA ALA A 126 -6.62 -25.60 -11.62
C ALA A 126 -6.70 -27.13 -11.70
N ASP A 127 -7.90 -27.69 -11.50
CA ASP A 127 -8.13 -29.13 -11.59
C ASP A 127 -7.88 -29.63 -13.04
N GLY A 128 -8.30 -28.87 -14.06
CA GLY A 128 -8.03 -29.19 -15.47
C GLY A 128 -6.54 -29.18 -15.82
N TYR A 129 -5.79 -28.15 -15.40
CA TYR A 129 -4.33 -28.10 -15.57
C TYR A 129 -3.65 -29.24 -14.82
N LYS A 130 -4.16 -29.63 -13.65
CA LYS A 130 -3.59 -30.72 -12.86
C LYS A 130 -3.68 -32.05 -13.61
N VAL A 131 -4.81 -32.34 -14.25
CA VAL A 131 -4.94 -33.57 -15.04
C VAL A 131 -3.92 -33.62 -16.19
N LEU A 132 -3.68 -32.50 -16.87
CA LEU A 132 -2.64 -32.42 -17.92
C LEU A 132 -1.24 -32.60 -17.33
N SER A 133 -0.95 -31.96 -16.19
CA SER A 133 0.33 -32.09 -15.50
C SER A 133 0.60 -33.51 -14.99
N ASP A 134 -0.42 -34.19 -14.45
CA ASP A 134 -0.34 -35.57 -13.95
C ASP A 134 -0.08 -36.56 -15.10
N ARG A 135 -0.41 -36.18 -16.33
CA ARG A 135 -0.13 -36.92 -17.58
C ARG A 135 1.20 -36.54 -18.24
N GLY A 136 2.02 -35.73 -17.57
CA GLY A 136 3.38 -35.42 -18.00
C GLY A 136 3.53 -34.15 -18.85
N HIS A 137 2.48 -33.38 -19.09
CA HIS A 137 2.62 -32.09 -19.76
C HIS A 137 3.38 -31.10 -18.86
N THR A 138 4.35 -30.37 -19.44
CA THR A 138 5.07 -29.32 -18.72
C THR A 138 4.23 -28.05 -18.60
N LEU A 139 4.60 -27.16 -17.66
CA LEU A 139 3.93 -25.87 -17.49
C LEU A 139 3.94 -25.03 -18.78
N GLU A 140 5.02 -25.11 -19.55
CA GLU A 140 5.17 -24.42 -20.84
C GLU A 140 4.22 -24.98 -21.91
N GLN A 141 4.06 -26.31 -21.96
CA GLN A 141 3.14 -26.95 -22.90
C GLN A 141 1.69 -26.58 -22.59
N ILE A 142 1.28 -26.69 -21.33
CA ILE A 142 -0.08 -26.32 -20.89
C ILE A 142 -0.34 -24.83 -21.19
N ALA A 143 0.61 -23.96 -20.88
CA ALA A 143 0.48 -22.52 -21.12
C ALA A 143 0.31 -22.18 -22.61
N ALA A 144 1.04 -22.87 -23.50
CA ALA A 144 0.92 -22.69 -24.94
C ALA A 144 -0.46 -23.13 -25.47
N GLU A 145 -0.96 -24.29 -25.04
CA GLU A 145 -2.25 -24.84 -25.48
C GLU A 145 -3.45 -23.98 -25.07
N VAL A 146 -3.40 -23.39 -23.87
CA VAL A 146 -4.50 -22.58 -23.33
C VAL A 146 -4.29 -21.07 -23.53
N SER A 147 -3.27 -20.68 -24.30
CA SER A 147 -2.93 -19.29 -24.58
C SER A 147 -2.75 -18.42 -23.33
N GLN A 148 -2.11 -18.97 -22.30
CA GLN A 148 -1.80 -18.30 -21.03
C GLN A 148 -0.30 -18.21 -20.78
N THR A 149 0.10 -17.49 -19.73
CA THR A 149 1.51 -17.46 -19.32
C THR A 149 1.85 -18.65 -18.43
N LYS A 150 3.12 -19.08 -18.45
CA LYS A 150 3.64 -20.11 -17.55
C LYS A 150 3.35 -19.78 -16.07
N THR A 151 3.53 -18.51 -15.68
CA THR A 151 3.22 -18.01 -14.34
C THR A 151 1.75 -18.20 -13.98
N TYR A 152 0.83 -17.88 -14.89
CA TYR A 152 -0.60 -18.07 -14.67
C TYR A 152 -0.95 -19.54 -14.41
N VAL A 153 -0.45 -20.45 -15.24
CA VAL A 153 -0.67 -21.90 -15.08
C VAL A 153 -0.10 -22.41 -13.75
N ALA A 154 1.13 -22.00 -13.40
CA ALA A 154 1.75 -22.37 -12.13
C ALA A 154 0.92 -21.91 -10.92
N GLN A 155 0.47 -20.65 -10.93
CA GLN A 155 -0.38 -20.10 -9.87
C GLN A 155 -1.73 -20.80 -9.77
N ARG A 156 -2.35 -21.15 -10.91
CA ARG A 156 -3.60 -21.90 -10.93
C ARG A 156 -3.42 -23.31 -10.38
N LEU A 157 -2.42 -24.06 -10.84
CA LEU A 157 -2.07 -25.38 -10.29
C LEU A 157 -1.87 -25.34 -8.77
N LYS A 158 -1.29 -24.25 -8.25
CA LYS A 158 -1.09 -24.11 -6.80
C LYS A 158 -2.40 -24.15 -6.01
N LEU A 159 -3.52 -23.69 -6.59
CA LEU A 159 -4.84 -23.74 -5.96
C LEU A 159 -5.33 -25.16 -5.67
N CYS A 160 -4.84 -26.18 -6.40
CA CYS A 160 -5.12 -27.59 -6.09
C CYS A 160 -4.64 -28.00 -4.70
N GLY A 161 -3.68 -27.26 -4.12
CA GLY A 161 -3.19 -27.47 -2.76
C GLY A 161 -4.09 -26.91 -1.65
N LEU A 162 -5.21 -26.27 -1.99
CA LEU A 162 -6.19 -25.80 -1.00
C LEU A 162 -6.94 -26.98 -0.36
N ASN A 163 -7.08 -26.94 0.97
CA ASN A 163 -7.89 -27.89 1.70
C ASN A 163 -9.40 -27.72 1.41
N SER A 164 -10.20 -28.73 1.77
CA SER A 164 -11.63 -28.77 1.44
C SER A 164 -12.41 -27.57 2.01
N ALA A 165 -12.12 -27.16 3.26
CA ALA A 165 -12.77 -26.03 3.90
C ALA A 165 -12.49 -24.70 3.17
N THR A 166 -11.23 -24.46 2.77
CA THR A 166 -10.86 -23.25 2.04
C THR A 166 -11.35 -23.26 0.60
N ARG A 167 -11.35 -24.43 -0.07
CA ARG A 167 -11.99 -24.58 -1.40
C ARG A 167 -13.46 -24.20 -1.35
N LYS A 168 -14.19 -24.62 -0.31
CA LYS A 168 -15.60 -24.22 -0.10
C LYS A 168 -15.74 -22.70 0.03
N LEU A 169 -14.92 -22.05 0.87
CA LEU A 169 -14.94 -20.59 1.00
C LEU A 169 -14.66 -19.87 -0.32
N PHE A 170 -13.83 -20.44 -1.19
CA PHE A 170 -13.55 -19.88 -2.49
C PHE A 170 -14.73 -20.05 -3.46
N TYR A 171 -15.36 -21.23 -3.51
CA TYR A 171 -16.59 -21.43 -4.30
C TYR A 171 -17.76 -20.57 -3.81
N ASP A 172 -17.86 -20.31 -2.51
CA ASP A 172 -18.86 -19.42 -1.91
C ASP A 172 -18.54 -17.92 -2.14
N GLU A 173 -17.54 -17.60 -2.96
CA GLU A 173 -17.06 -16.24 -3.29
C GLU A 173 -16.61 -15.40 -2.08
N LYS A 174 -16.38 -16.03 -0.92
CA LYS A 174 -15.84 -15.36 0.29
C LYS A 174 -14.35 -15.04 0.17
N LEU A 175 -13.68 -15.67 -0.79
CA LEU A 175 -12.29 -15.42 -1.14
C LEU A 175 -12.21 -15.03 -2.61
N ASN A 176 -11.42 -14.00 -2.93
CA ASN A 176 -11.04 -13.75 -4.32
C ASN A 176 -9.86 -14.64 -4.72
N ALA A 177 -9.61 -14.76 -6.03
CA ALA A 177 -8.55 -15.62 -6.57
C ALA A 177 -7.15 -15.31 -6.04
N LYS A 178 -6.81 -14.03 -5.80
CA LYS A 178 -5.50 -13.65 -5.26
C LYS A 178 -5.35 -14.07 -3.79
N THR A 179 -6.37 -13.84 -2.97
CA THR A 179 -6.37 -14.26 -1.56
C THR A 179 -6.35 -15.80 -1.44
N ALA A 180 -7.13 -16.50 -2.27
CA ALA A 180 -7.10 -17.95 -2.33
C ALA A 180 -5.70 -18.48 -2.70
N LEU A 181 -5.04 -17.87 -3.69
CA LEU A 181 -3.66 -18.20 -4.08
C LEU A 181 -2.66 -17.98 -2.92
N MET A 182 -2.77 -16.87 -2.20
CA MET A 182 -1.93 -16.60 -1.01
C MET A 182 -2.07 -17.71 0.04
N ILE A 183 -3.29 -18.16 0.31
CA ILE A 183 -3.55 -19.26 1.24
C ILE A 183 -3.01 -20.58 0.69
N ALA A 184 -3.19 -20.86 -0.61
CA ALA A 184 -2.72 -22.08 -1.26
C ALA A 184 -1.19 -22.24 -1.22
N ARG A 185 -0.45 -21.13 -1.14
CA ARG A 185 1.01 -21.12 -0.97
C ARG A 185 1.46 -21.60 0.43
N LEU A 186 0.56 -21.61 1.42
CA LEU A 186 0.86 -22.04 2.79
C LEU A 186 0.77 -23.57 2.96
N PRO A 187 1.51 -24.13 3.95
CA PRO A 187 1.30 -25.50 4.42
C PRO A 187 -0.17 -25.77 4.77
N THR A 188 -0.68 -26.95 4.41
CA THR A 188 -2.10 -27.33 4.56
C THR A 188 -2.65 -27.13 5.97
N ASN A 189 -1.83 -27.40 7.00
CA ASN A 189 -2.21 -27.24 8.41
C ASN A 189 -2.39 -25.77 8.85
N LEU A 190 -1.94 -24.79 8.04
CA LEU A 190 -2.08 -23.36 8.32
C LEU A 190 -3.22 -22.71 7.51
N GLN A 191 -3.73 -23.38 6.48
CA GLN A 191 -4.69 -22.81 5.55
C GLN A 191 -6.01 -22.43 6.24
N ASP A 192 -6.55 -23.28 7.11
CA ASP A 192 -7.79 -22.98 7.84
C ASP A 192 -7.65 -21.75 8.74
N LYS A 193 -6.50 -21.62 9.41
CA LYS A 193 -6.22 -20.49 10.29
C LYS A 193 -6.12 -19.20 9.46
N ALA A 194 -5.34 -19.23 8.38
CA ALA A 194 -5.18 -18.09 7.48
C ALA A 194 -6.51 -17.69 6.84
N ALA A 195 -7.28 -18.65 6.34
CA ALA A 195 -8.60 -18.39 5.74
C ALA A 195 -9.52 -17.69 6.74
N LYS A 196 -9.64 -18.19 7.97
CA LYS A 196 -10.43 -17.57 9.05
C LYS A 196 -9.98 -16.14 9.33
N GLU A 197 -8.68 -15.90 9.50
CA GLU A 197 -8.11 -14.57 9.77
C GLU A 197 -8.32 -13.55 8.64
N LEU A 198 -8.38 -14.03 7.40
CA LEU A 198 -8.55 -13.19 6.22
C LEU A 198 -10.01 -12.90 5.89
N THR A 199 -10.93 -13.82 6.20
CA THR A 199 -12.38 -13.63 6.03
C THR A 199 -13.05 -12.96 7.23
N ALA A 200 -12.38 -12.90 8.38
CA ALA A 200 -12.91 -12.23 9.56
C ALA A 200 -13.11 -10.73 9.33
N ALA A 201 -14.08 -10.15 10.04
CA ALA A 201 -14.30 -8.72 10.07
C ALA A 201 -13.03 -7.99 10.50
N TYR A 202 -12.66 -6.97 9.74
CA TYR A 202 -11.46 -6.18 9.94
C TYR A 202 -11.83 -4.71 10.26
N ILE A 203 -11.65 -3.80 9.32
CA ILE A 203 -11.97 -2.37 9.51
C ILE A 203 -13.42 -2.17 9.10
N ASN A 204 -14.20 -1.48 9.93
CA ASN A 204 -15.62 -1.18 9.69
C ASN A 204 -16.53 -2.41 9.50
N GLY A 205 -16.12 -3.58 10.01
CA GLY A 205 -16.87 -4.83 9.86
C GLY A 205 -16.65 -5.56 8.54
N GLU A 206 -15.89 -5.00 7.60
CA GLU A 206 -15.61 -5.62 6.30
C GLU A 206 -14.41 -6.57 6.36
N PRO A 207 -14.37 -7.63 5.52
CA PRO A 207 -13.19 -8.48 5.37
C PRO A 207 -11.95 -7.71 4.89
N ARG A 208 -10.76 -8.31 5.03
CA ARG A 208 -9.52 -7.68 4.58
C ARG A 208 -9.52 -7.49 3.06
N SER A 209 -9.12 -6.30 2.60
CA SER A 209 -8.79 -6.07 1.20
C SER A 209 -7.62 -6.95 0.75
N VAL A 210 -7.48 -7.18 -0.56
CA VAL A 210 -6.38 -8.00 -1.13
C VAL A 210 -5.00 -7.52 -0.64
N LYS A 211 -4.80 -6.20 -0.57
CA LYS A 211 -3.55 -5.62 -0.09
C LYS A 211 -3.32 -5.91 1.40
N ALA A 212 -4.34 -5.69 2.24
CA ALA A 212 -4.26 -5.98 3.68
C ALA A 212 -4.10 -7.48 3.97
N ALA A 213 -4.66 -8.34 3.12
CA ALA A 213 -4.46 -9.79 3.19
C ALA A 213 -3.01 -10.17 2.87
N SER A 214 -2.42 -9.61 1.80
CA SER A 214 -1.01 -9.81 1.45
C SER A 214 -0.08 -9.41 2.59
N GLU A 215 -0.26 -8.20 3.13
CA GLU A 215 0.54 -7.70 4.25
C GLU A 215 0.40 -8.58 5.51
N HIS A 216 -0.81 -9.09 5.77
CA HIS A 216 -1.04 -10.01 6.88
C HIS A 216 -0.34 -11.36 6.68
N ILE A 217 -0.42 -11.93 5.48
CA ILE A 217 0.23 -13.19 5.13
C ILE A 217 1.76 -13.05 5.21
N GLU A 218 2.31 -12.01 4.59
CA GLU A 218 3.74 -11.72 4.59
C GLU A 218 4.27 -11.53 6.02
N ARG A 219 3.53 -10.85 6.90
CA ARG A 219 3.96 -10.62 8.28
C ARG A 219 3.83 -11.84 9.18
N THR A 220 2.79 -12.65 8.98
CA THR A 220 2.39 -13.69 9.96
C THR A 220 2.90 -15.08 9.57
N TYR A 221 2.96 -15.39 8.28
CA TYR A 221 3.25 -16.73 7.77
C TYR A 221 4.52 -16.81 6.92
N MET A 222 5.05 -15.68 6.46
CA MET A 222 6.26 -15.65 5.64
C MET A 222 7.42 -15.06 6.44
N LEU A 223 8.50 -15.82 6.59
CA LEU A 223 9.59 -15.47 7.49
C LEU A 223 10.84 -15.08 6.71
N ARG A 224 11.32 -13.87 6.97
CA ARG A 224 12.53 -13.32 6.34
C ARG A 224 13.77 -14.10 6.77
N LEU A 225 14.49 -14.63 5.79
CA LEU A 225 15.71 -15.41 6.00
C LEU A 225 16.93 -14.53 6.27
N ASP A 226 16.93 -13.29 5.79
CA ASP A 226 17.98 -12.32 6.07
C ASP A 226 17.97 -11.80 7.52
N GLN A 227 16.83 -11.97 8.21
CA GLN A 227 16.67 -11.69 9.64
C GLN A 227 16.70 -12.97 10.50
N ALA A 228 17.07 -14.11 9.90
CA ALA A 228 17.09 -15.37 10.62
C ALA A 228 18.15 -15.38 11.74
N PRO A 229 17.81 -15.84 12.96
CA PRO A 229 18.76 -15.96 14.06
C PRO A 229 19.69 -17.19 13.93
N PHE A 230 19.75 -17.81 12.74
CA PHE A 230 20.51 -19.00 12.44
C PHE A 230 21.20 -18.90 11.08
N LYS A 231 22.26 -19.69 10.88
CA LYS A 231 22.98 -19.74 9.61
C LYS A 231 22.13 -20.46 8.56
N THR A 232 21.64 -19.72 7.57
CA THR A 232 20.75 -20.25 6.51
C THR A 232 21.43 -21.29 5.62
N ALA A 233 22.77 -21.27 5.53
CA ALA A 233 23.56 -22.24 4.77
C ALA A 233 23.86 -23.53 5.55
N ASP A 234 23.56 -23.60 6.85
CA ASP A 234 23.85 -24.78 7.66
C ASP A 234 22.82 -25.89 7.41
N ALA A 235 23.27 -26.94 6.73
CA ALA A 235 22.45 -28.12 6.45
C ALA A 235 22.37 -29.09 7.64
N ALA A 236 23.33 -29.04 8.55
CA ALA A 236 23.41 -29.93 9.71
C ALA A 236 22.54 -29.45 10.88
N LEU A 237 22.18 -28.16 10.91
CA LEU A 237 21.36 -27.57 11.96
C LEU A 237 20.05 -28.32 12.21
N VAL A 238 19.35 -28.68 11.13
CA VAL A 238 18.19 -29.59 11.15
C VAL A 238 18.33 -30.50 9.93
N PRO A 239 18.92 -31.71 10.08
CA PRO A 239 19.30 -32.55 8.95
C PRO A 239 18.13 -32.90 8.02
N ALA A 240 16.95 -33.16 8.59
CA ALA A 240 15.74 -33.45 7.82
C ALA A 240 15.25 -32.26 6.96
N ALA A 241 15.67 -31.03 7.27
CA ALA A 241 15.28 -29.82 6.54
C ALA A 241 16.37 -29.28 5.60
N GLY A 242 17.64 -29.66 5.80
CA GLY A 242 18.77 -29.18 5.02
C GLY A 242 18.98 -27.66 5.07
N ALA A 243 19.79 -27.11 4.16
CA ALA A 243 20.05 -25.67 4.06
C ALA A 243 18.88 -24.89 3.42
N CYS A 244 18.72 -23.61 3.78
CA CYS A 244 17.66 -22.75 3.22
C CYS A 244 17.93 -22.30 1.78
N GLY A 245 19.20 -22.25 1.35
CA GLY A 245 19.60 -21.81 0.02
C GLY A 245 18.92 -22.57 -1.13
N PRO A 246 19.08 -23.91 -1.21
CA PRO A 246 18.44 -24.75 -2.23
C PRO A 246 17.00 -25.16 -1.88
N CYS A 247 16.46 -24.69 -0.76
CA CYS A 247 15.18 -25.15 -0.26
C CYS A 247 14.04 -24.78 -1.23
N PRO A 248 13.18 -25.75 -1.65
CA PRO A 248 12.06 -25.43 -2.52
C PRO A 248 11.08 -24.46 -1.85
N LYS A 249 10.99 -24.44 -0.51
CA LYS A 249 10.09 -23.56 0.27
C LYS A 249 10.60 -22.11 0.43
N ARG A 250 11.64 -21.72 -0.31
CA ARG A 250 12.14 -20.33 -0.37
C ARG A 250 11.54 -19.64 -1.59
N THR A 251 10.99 -18.44 -1.41
CA THR A 251 10.32 -17.68 -2.49
C THR A 251 11.21 -17.49 -3.71
N GLY A 252 12.50 -17.22 -3.52
CA GLY A 252 13.48 -17.08 -4.61
C GLY A 252 13.72 -18.33 -5.46
N ASN A 253 13.31 -19.52 -4.99
CA ASN A 253 13.42 -20.78 -5.72
C ASN A 253 12.10 -21.22 -6.37
N GLN A 254 11.06 -20.38 -6.29
CA GLN A 254 9.76 -20.59 -6.93
C GLN A 254 9.26 -19.27 -7.58
N PRO A 255 9.99 -18.71 -8.57
CA PRO A 255 9.71 -17.38 -9.10
C PRO A 255 8.32 -17.27 -9.76
N GLU A 256 7.82 -18.34 -10.38
CA GLU A 256 6.48 -18.37 -11.00
C GLU A 256 5.35 -18.27 -9.96
N LEU A 257 5.61 -18.68 -8.72
CA LEU A 257 4.61 -18.68 -7.65
C LEU A 257 4.67 -17.45 -6.76
N PHE A 258 5.77 -16.69 -6.73
CA PHE A 258 5.98 -15.59 -5.78
C PHE A 258 6.53 -14.33 -6.47
N ASP A 259 6.18 -14.11 -7.74
CA ASP A 259 6.54 -12.90 -8.50
C ASP A 259 5.99 -11.61 -7.87
N ASP A 260 4.90 -11.73 -7.12
CA ASP A 260 4.25 -10.67 -6.35
C ASP A 260 4.94 -10.37 -5.00
N VAL A 261 5.86 -11.23 -4.54
CA VAL A 261 6.55 -11.05 -3.26
C VAL A 261 7.85 -10.28 -3.45
N ARG A 262 7.98 -9.17 -2.71
CA ARG A 262 9.10 -8.23 -2.87
C ARG A 262 10.48 -8.84 -2.60
N SER A 263 10.58 -9.78 -1.65
CA SER A 263 11.85 -10.40 -1.26
C SER A 263 11.94 -11.84 -1.72
N LYS A 264 13.07 -12.19 -2.34
CA LYS A 264 13.42 -13.56 -2.75
C LYS A 264 13.93 -14.41 -1.57
N ASP A 265 14.24 -13.79 -0.44
CA ASP A 265 14.81 -14.43 0.75
C ASP A 265 13.77 -14.61 1.85
N VAL A 266 12.68 -15.30 1.50
CA VAL A 266 11.56 -15.53 2.41
C VAL A 266 11.23 -17.02 2.48
N CYS A 267 11.12 -17.53 3.70
CA CYS A 267 10.69 -18.88 4.01
C CYS A 267 9.16 -18.93 4.14
N THR A 268 8.53 -19.90 3.48
CA THR A 268 7.07 -20.09 3.51
C THR A 268 6.61 -21.19 4.47
N ASP A 269 7.52 -21.70 5.31
CA ASP A 269 7.24 -22.76 6.28
C ASP A 269 7.64 -22.31 7.70
N PRO A 270 6.68 -21.73 8.44
CA PRO A 270 6.89 -21.28 9.82
C PRO A 270 7.36 -22.38 10.77
N ALA A 271 6.89 -23.61 10.58
CA ALA A 271 7.24 -24.72 11.46
C ALA A 271 8.71 -25.13 11.27
N CYS A 272 9.17 -25.21 10.02
CA CYS A 272 10.58 -25.47 9.70
C CYS A 272 11.50 -24.37 10.24
N TYR A 273 11.14 -23.10 10.02
CA TYR A 273 11.90 -21.96 10.53
C TYR A 273 11.98 -21.97 12.06
N GLY A 274 10.86 -22.25 12.74
CA GLY A 274 10.80 -22.39 14.20
C GLY A 274 11.77 -23.46 14.71
N LYS A 275 11.71 -24.68 14.14
CA LYS A 275 12.64 -25.77 14.49
C LYS A 275 14.11 -25.37 14.32
N LYS A 276 14.45 -24.70 13.21
CA LYS A 276 15.83 -24.22 12.98
C LYS A 276 16.25 -23.15 13.98
N ARG A 277 15.36 -22.22 14.31
CA ARG A 277 15.62 -21.22 15.35
C ARG A 277 15.88 -21.88 16.69
N ASP A 278 15.05 -22.83 17.08
CA ASP A 278 15.15 -23.49 18.38
C ASP A 278 16.42 -24.36 18.44
N ALA A 279 16.74 -25.10 17.38
CA ALA A 279 18.00 -25.85 17.26
C ALA A 279 19.23 -24.93 17.32
N ALA A 280 19.19 -23.80 16.63
CA ALA A 280 20.29 -22.82 16.66
C ALA A 280 20.43 -22.18 18.04
N ALA A 281 19.33 -22.00 18.77
CA ALA A 281 19.38 -21.52 20.13
C ALA A 281 20.05 -22.55 21.06
N VAL A 282 19.75 -23.84 20.90
CA VAL A 282 20.43 -24.92 21.65
C VAL A 282 21.91 -24.97 21.31
N GLN A 283 22.27 -24.94 20.02
CA GLN A 283 23.66 -24.94 19.58
C GLN A 283 24.42 -23.73 20.11
N LYS A 284 23.86 -22.52 20.00
CA LYS A 284 24.51 -21.28 20.46
C LYS A 284 24.71 -21.27 21.99
N ARG A 285 23.80 -21.90 22.76
CA ARG A 285 24.01 -22.10 24.20
C ARG A 285 25.15 -23.07 24.48
N ALA A 286 25.15 -24.24 23.85
CA ALA A 286 26.20 -25.24 24.03
C ALA A 286 27.58 -24.67 23.62
N GLU A 287 27.65 -23.91 22.51
CA GLU A 287 28.87 -23.21 22.09
C GLU A 287 29.31 -22.15 23.10
N ALA A 288 28.39 -21.43 23.72
CA ALA A 288 28.70 -20.45 24.75
C ALA A 288 29.23 -21.11 26.02
N GLU A 289 28.58 -22.16 26.50
CA GLU A 289 29.01 -22.96 27.65
C GLU A 289 30.39 -23.60 27.41
N ALA A 290 30.59 -24.23 26.25
CA ALA A 290 31.88 -24.79 25.85
C ALA A 290 32.99 -23.74 25.72
N ALA A 291 32.64 -22.51 25.34
CA ALA A 291 33.55 -21.37 25.32
C ALA A 291 33.75 -20.72 26.71
N GLY A 292 33.16 -21.27 27.78
CA GLY A 292 33.27 -20.76 29.15
C GLY A 292 32.51 -19.45 29.38
N ARG A 293 31.54 -19.12 28.53
CA ARG A 293 30.73 -17.90 28.62
C ARG A 293 29.57 -18.12 29.59
N THR A 294 29.32 -17.13 30.46
CA THR A 294 28.15 -17.16 31.36
C THR A 294 26.86 -17.09 30.55
N VAL A 295 25.95 -18.04 30.75
CA VAL A 295 24.60 -18.03 30.14
C VAL A 295 23.57 -17.61 31.19
N ILE A 296 22.97 -16.45 31.01
CA ILE A 296 21.96 -15.87 31.91
C ILE A 296 20.57 -16.34 31.44
N THR A 297 19.87 -17.11 32.28
CA THR A 297 18.55 -17.69 31.96
C THR A 297 17.55 -17.53 33.11
N GLY A 298 16.29 -17.90 32.88
CA GLY A 298 15.27 -18.02 33.92
C GLY A 298 15.02 -16.71 34.71
N LYS A 299 15.11 -16.80 36.04
CA LYS A 299 14.83 -15.66 36.94
C LYS A 299 15.83 -14.52 36.77
N GLU A 300 17.10 -14.81 36.54
CA GLU A 300 18.13 -13.79 36.34
C GLU A 300 17.95 -13.05 35.02
N ALA A 301 17.58 -13.78 33.96
CA ALA A 301 17.24 -13.16 32.68
C ALA A 301 15.99 -12.26 32.79
N LYS A 302 14.99 -12.65 33.59
CA LYS A 302 13.80 -11.83 33.87
C LYS A 302 14.13 -10.58 34.68
N ALA A 303 15.07 -10.65 35.62
CA ALA A 303 15.56 -9.48 36.35
C ALA A 303 16.33 -8.51 35.43
N ALA A 304 17.16 -9.05 34.53
CA ALA A 304 17.93 -8.28 33.56
C ALA A 304 17.07 -7.69 32.42
N LEU A 305 15.99 -8.36 32.00
CA LEU A 305 15.05 -7.91 30.98
C LEU A 305 13.59 -8.10 31.41
N PRO A 306 13.06 -7.23 32.29
CA PRO A 306 11.71 -7.39 32.85
C PRO A 306 10.60 -7.34 31.78
N ASN A 307 10.75 -6.47 30.78
CA ASN A 307 9.80 -6.30 29.67
C ASN A 307 10.53 -6.46 28.32
N GLN A 308 9.82 -6.90 27.29
CA GLN A 308 10.39 -7.11 25.94
C GLN A 308 11.07 -5.85 25.37
N TYR A 309 10.51 -4.67 25.68
CA TYR A 309 10.97 -3.38 25.16
C TYR A 309 11.78 -2.54 26.17
N SER A 310 12.02 -3.04 27.39
CA SER A 310 12.81 -2.30 28.38
C SER A 310 14.31 -2.33 28.05
N GLN A 311 15.03 -1.30 28.48
CA GLN A 311 16.49 -1.36 28.55
C GLN A 311 16.93 -2.48 29.50
N LEU A 312 18.11 -3.05 29.23
CA LEU A 312 18.72 -4.03 30.12
C LEU A 312 19.00 -3.40 31.50
N GLN A 313 18.61 -4.12 32.53
CA GLN A 313 18.84 -3.76 33.93
C GLN A 313 20.13 -4.41 34.46
N GLY A 314 20.51 -4.09 35.70
CA GLY A 314 21.69 -4.69 36.34
C GLY A 314 23.02 -4.24 35.73
N GLY A 315 23.04 -3.10 35.02
CA GLY A 315 24.25 -2.57 34.40
C GLY A 315 24.75 -3.40 33.20
N LEU A 316 23.89 -4.20 32.57
CA LEU A 316 24.21 -4.91 31.33
C LEU A 316 23.95 -4.02 30.10
N VAL A 317 24.70 -4.26 29.03
CA VAL A 317 24.54 -3.60 27.71
C VAL A 317 24.53 -4.66 26.63
N ARG A 318 23.74 -4.48 25.56
CA ARG A 318 23.75 -5.39 24.42
C ARG A 318 24.95 -5.07 23.54
N LEU A 319 25.70 -6.08 23.11
CA LEU A 319 26.83 -5.82 22.23
C LEU A 319 26.41 -5.31 20.84
N ASP A 320 25.16 -5.55 20.44
CA ASP A 320 24.64 -5.05 19.17
C ASP A 320 24.15 -3.59 19.24
N ASP A 321 24.13 -2.98 20.44
CA ASP A 321 23.82 -1.56 20.59
C ASP A 321 24.94 -0.67 20.03
N THR A 322 24.59 0.54 19.57
CA THR A 322 25.53 1.52 19.03
C THR A 322 26.45 2.07 20.12
N CYS A 323 27.76 2.10 19.83
CA CYS A 323 28.76 2.77 20.65
C CYS A 323 28.83 4.25 20.28
N TYR A 324 28.18 5.11 21.06
CA TYR A 324 28.19 6.57 20.81
C TYR A 324 29.56 7.22 21.07
N ASP A 325 30.43 6.57 21.84
CA ASP A 325 31.82 7.00 22.08
C ASP A 325 32.76 6.68 20.90
N ASP A 326 32.33 5.84 19.95
CA ASP A 326 33.09 5.56 18.72
C ASP A 326 32.80 6.65 17.67
N PRO A 327 33.81 7.34 17.11
CA PRO A 327 33.60 8.38 16.09
C PRO A 327 32.89 7.88 14.82
N LYS A 328 32.91 6.57 14.57
CA LYS A 328 32.24 5.92 13.42
C LYS A 328 30.85 5.37 13.76
N HIS A 329 30.37 5.55 15.00
CA HIS A 329 29.09 5.04 15.49
C HIS A 329 28.86 3.55 15.19
N ARG A 330 29.91 2.74 15.29
CA ARG A 330 29.80 1.28 15.15
C ARG A 330 29.14 0.66 16.38
N SER A 331 28.61 -0.56 16.26
CA SER A 331 28.11 -1.29 17.44
C SER A 331 29.25 -1.74 18.34
N TYR A 332 28.97 -1.99 19.63
CA TYR A 332 29.98 -2.51 20.56
C TYR A 332 30.62 -3.81 20.04
N ARG A 333 29.85 -4.71 19.43
CA ARG A 333 30.34 -5.94 18.79
C ARG A 333 31.39 -5.64 17.72
N GLN A 334 31.12 -4.66 16.85
CA GLN A 334 32.03 -4.28 15.75
C GLN A 334 33.32 -3.64 16.27
N VAL A 335 33.24 -2.87 17.35
CA VAL A 335 34.40 -2.24 17.99
C VAL A 335 35.28 -3.28 18.69
N LEU A 336 34.68 -4.15 19.49
CA LEU A 336 35.40 -5.12 20.30
C LEU A 336 35.95 -6.29 19.46
N GLY A 337 35.25 -6.66 18.38
CA GLY A 337 35.59 -7.79 17.52
C GLY A 337 35.45 -9.15 18.23
N ALA A 338 35.97 -10.20 17.60
CA ALA A 338 35.78 -11.58 18.08
C ALA A 338 36.27 -11.84 19.52
N LYS A 339 37.33 -11.15 19.97
CA LYS A 339 37.85 -11.31 21.34
C LYS A 339 36.88 -10.79 22.41
N GLY A 340 36.25 -9.63 22.20
CA GLY A 340 35.29 -9.11 23.17
C GLY A 340 33.93 -9.80 23.15
N VAL A 341 33.57 -10.47 22.04
CA VAL A 341 32.38 -11.35 22.02
C VAL A 341 32.62 -12.59 22.88
N LYS A 342 33.85 -13.12 22.93
CA LYS A 342 34.19 -14.27 23.80
C LYS A 342 34.09 -13.95 25.28
N SER A 343 34.32 -12.71 25.70
CA SER A 343 34.18 -12.29 27.11
C SER A 343 32.75 -11.82 27.46
N ALA A 344 31.82 -11.83 26.51
CA ALA A 344 30.44 -11.44 26.76
C ALA A 344 29.62 -12.60 27.33
N ALA A 345 28.72 -12.30 28.25
CA ALA A 345 27.69 -13.25 28.67
C ALA A 345 26.63 -13.42 27.57
N LEU A 346 25.92 -14.53 27.59
CA LEU A 346 24.81 -14.83 26.69
C LEU A 346 23.51 -14.78 27.49
N LEU A 347 22.65 -13.81 27.23
CA LEU A 347 21.36 -13.67 27.88
C LEU A 347 20.25 -14.27 27.00
N GLU A 348 19.48 -15.21 27.56
CA GLU A 348 18.25 -15.68 26.93
C GLU A 348 17.09 -14.76 27.29
N SER A 349 16.50 -14.11 26.30
CA SER A 349 15.30 -13.30 26.50
C SER A 349 14.14 -14.17 27.01
N PRO A 350 13.55 -13.84 28.18
CA PRO A 350 12.46 -14.63 28.76
C PRO A 350 11.12 -14.47 28.02
N HIS A 351 11.05 -13.54 27.05
CA HIS A 351 9.82 -13.21 26.32
C HIS A 351 9.75 -13.89 24.95
N ASP A 352 10.87 -13.96 24.23
CA ASP A 352 10.94 -14.47 22.86
C ASP A 352 12.03 -15.52 22.63
N GLY A 353 12.74 -15.95 23.69
CA GLY A 353 13.77 -16.98 23.65
C GLY A 353 15.02 -16.59 22.86
N LYS A 354 15.13 -15.33 22.42
CA LYS A 354 16.29 -14.86 21.66
C LYS A 354 17.53 -14.78 22.54
N LEU A 355 18.65 -15.22 21.98
CA LEU A 355 19.95 -15.21 22.65
C LEU A 355 20.73 -13.94 22.30
N ILE A 356 20.88 -13.07 23.29
CA ILE A 356 21.47 -11.74 23.18
C ILE A 356 22.87 -11.77 23.81
N ASP A 357 23.88 -11.34 23.06
CA ASP A 357 25.22 -11.17 23.64
C ASP A 357 25.24 -9.88 24.48
N VAL A 358 25.48 -10.02 25.79
CA VAL A 358 25.46 -8.93 26.76
C VAL A 358 26.76 -8.83 27.53
N MET A 359 27.11 -7.61 27.96
CA MET A 359 28.31 -7.36 28.74
C MET A 359 28.02 -6.39 29.89
N PRO A 360 28.57 -6.61 31.10
CA PRO A 360 28.51 -5.61 32.16
C PRO A 360 29.19 -4.30 31.72
N LYS A 361 28.61 -3.15 32.06
CA LYS A 361 29.15 -1.82 31.73
C LYS A 361 30.60 -1.65 32.19
N ALA A 362 30.96 -2.24 33.33
CA ALA A 362 32.32 -2.18 33.87
C ALA A 362 33.35 -2.87 32.95
N ASP A 363 33.02 -4.07 32.46
CA ASP A 363 33.88 -4.83 31.55
C ASP A 363 33.91 -4.22 30.16
N LEU A 364 32.77 -3.71 29.70
CA LEU A 364 32.67 -2.96 28.44
C LEU A 364 33.59 -1.73 28.46
N LYS A 365 33.64 -0.97 29.56
CA LYS A 365 34.52 0.18 29.71
C LYS A 365 36.00 -0.20 29.57
N LYS A 366 36.43 -1.31 30.19
CA LYS A 366 37.80 -1.83 30.07
C LYS A 366 38.09 -2.25 28.62
N ALA A 367 37.19 -3.04 28.03
CA ALA A 367 37.35 -3.56 26.67
C ALA A 367 37.36 -2.44 25.60
N LEU A 368 36.64 -1.34 25.81
CA LEU A 368 36.69 -0.15 24.95
C LEU A 368 37.99 0.63 25.12
N ALA A 369 38.51 0.75 26.34
CA ALA A 369 39.80 1.38 26.62
C ALA A 369 40.96 0.63 25.93
N ASP A 370 40.94 -0.70 25.92
CA ASP A 370 41.90 -1.55 25.20
C ASP A 370 41.87 -1.34 23.68
N LYS A 371 40.77 -0.82 23.14
CA LYS A 371 40.59 -0.43 21.74
C LYS A 371 40.91 1.04 21.47
N GLY A 372 41.42 1.76 22.46
CA GLY A 372 41.72 3.19 22.37
C GLY A 372 40.48 4.08 22.37
N ILE A 373 39.31 3.56 22.71
CA ILE A 373 38.06 4.33 22.83
C ILE A 373 37.87 4.71 24.29
N GLN A 374 38.08 5.98 24.59
CA GLN A 374 37.82 6.52 25.92
C GLN A 374 36.31 6.76 26.07
N VAL A 375 35.66 5.93 26.88
CA VAL A 375 34.24 6.11 27.24
C VAL A 375 34.10 7.46 27.93
N ARG A 376 33.30 8.37 27.36
CA ARG A 376 33.02 9.64 28.02
C ARG A 376 32.30 9.34 29.32
N SER A 377 32.92 9.73 30.42
CA SER A 377 32.28 9.65 31.73
C SER A 377 30.97 10.44 31.68
N THR A 378 29.85 9.80 32.03
CA THR A 378 28.54 10.45 32.16
C THR A 378 28.48 11.43 33.35
N GLY A 379 29.60 11.66 34.05
CA GLY A 379 29.66 12.47 35.27
C GLY A 379 30.78 13.53 35.30
N THR A 380 31.58 13.66 34.24
CA THR A 380 32.53 14.78 34.12
C THR A 380 32.15 15.54 32.88
N SER A 381 31.45 16.66 33.08
CA SER A 381 31.11 17.61 32.04
C SER A 381 32.33 17.84 31.16
N ASN A 382 32.25 17.43 29.89
CA ASN A 382 33.20 17.85 28.88
C ASN A 382 33.30 19.38 28.98
N PRO A 383 34.49 20.00 29.13
CA PRO A 383 34.61 21.45 29.26
C PRO A 383 33.89 22.21 28.12
N SER A 384 33.81 21.63 26.92
CA SER A 384 33.03 22.20 25.81
C SER A 384 31.51 22.14 26.05
N GLN A 385 31.00 21.05 26.64
CA GLN A 385 29.59 20.92 27.01
C GLN A 385 29.22 21.77 28.23
N SER A 386 30.14 21.95 29.18
CA SER A 386 29.95 22.85 30.33
C SER A 386 29.85 24.31 29.88
N THR A 387 30.71 24.72 28.94
CA THR A 387 30.70 26.07 28.38
C THR A 387 29.48 26.30 27.48
N GLU A 388 29.07 25.33 26.66
CA GLU A 388 27.81 25.40 25.90
C GLU A 388 26.57 25.42 26.80
N LEU A 389 26.54 24.61 27.86
CA LEU A 389 25.45 24.60 28.83
C LEU A 389 25.40 25.93 29.61
N ALA A 390 26.54 26.49 29.98
CA ALA A 390 26.61 27.81 30.61
C ALA A 390 26.11 28.91 29.65
N LYS A 391 26.51 28.88 28.37
CA LYS A 391 25.99 29.78 27.33
C LYS A 391 24.48 29.63 27.16
N LYS A 392 23.96 28.40 27.15
CA LYS A 392 22.52 28.13 27.09
C LYS A 392 21.81 28.71 28.32
N LYS A 393 22.28 28.40 29.53
CA LYS A 393 21.71 28.93 30.78
C LYS A 393 21.70 30.45 30.79
N ALA A 394 22.78 31.09 30.36
CA ALA A 394 22.85 32.54 30.25
C ALA A 394 21.85 33.08 29.21
N ALA A 395 21.72 32.43 28.06
CA ALA A 395 20.75 32.81 27.04
C ALA A 395 19.30 32.61 27.48
N ASP A 396 19.01 31.53 28.24
CA ASP A 396 17.69 31.25 28.80
C ASP A 396 17.35 32.24 29.91
N ALA A 397 18.32 32.57 30.78
CA ALA A 397 18.16 33.61 31.80
C ALA A 397 17.88 34.99 31.18
N TYR A 398 18.65 35.37 30.14
CA TYR A 398 18.39 36.60 29.39
C TYR A 398 16.99 36.63 28.77
N ARG A 399 16.56 35.53 28.12
CA ARG A 399 15.23 35.45 27.52
C ARG A 399 14.11 35.50 28.55
N GLY A 400 14.29 34.82 29.69
CA GLY A 400 13.33 34.85 30.79
C GLY A 400 13.20 36.24 31.39
N GLU A 401 14.32 36.90 31.66
CA GLU A 401 14.35 38.26 32.19
C GLU A 401 13.73 39.26 31.20
N LEU A 402 14.12 39.19 29.92
CA LEU A 402 13.54 40.03 28.88
C LEU A 402 12.03 39.83 28.74
N PHE A 403 11.56 38.59 28.80
CA PHE A 403 10.12 38.28 28.76
C PHE A 403 9.37 38.92 29.93
N THR A 404 9.91 38.83 31.15
CA THR A 404 9.34 39.48 32.33
C THR A 404 9.28 40.99 32.15
N GLN A 405 10.37 41.63 31.71
CA GLN A 405 10.40 43.09 31.51
C GLN A 405 9.44 43.56 30.41
N VAL A 406 9.32 42.82 29.30
CA VAL A 406 8.34 43.12 28.24
C VAL A 406 6.92 43.02 28.77
N ARG A 407 6.62 42.00 29.59
CA ARG A 407 5.30 41.81 30.21
C ARG A 407 4.97 42.91 31.22
N ASP A 408 5.93 43.29 32.06
CA ASP A 408 5.72 44.29 33.10
C ASP A 408 5.55 45.71 32.50
N LYS A 409 6.03 45.93 31.27
CA LYS A 409 5.81 47.15 30.48
C LYS A 409 4.48 47.17 29.72
N HIS A 410 3.69 46.10 29.74
CA HIS A 410 2.40 46.05 29.06
C HIS A 410 1.36 46.88 29.83
N GLU A 411 0.86 47.95 29.22
CA GLU A 411 -0.13 48.86 29.81
C GLU A 411 -1.52 48.68 29.15
N GLY A 412 -2.57 48.58 29.97
CA GLY A 412 -3.95 48.47 29.50
C GLY A 412 -4.41 47.05 29.13
N THR A 413 -5.56 46.96 28.46
CA THR A 413 -6.22 45.69 28.08
C THR A 413 -6.30 45.49 26.57
N GLY A 414 -5.69 46.37 25.77
CA GLY A 414 -5.74 46.34 24.31
C GLY A 414 -4.44 45.82 23.68
N LEU A 415 -4.53 45.35 22.44
CA LEU A 415 -3.37 44.99 21.62
C LEU A 415 -2.95 46.18 20.76
N SER A 416 -1.66 46.51 20.74
CA SER A 416 -1.12 47.49 19.79
C SER A 416 -1.03 46.91 18.37
N ASP A 417 -0.83 47.76 17.37
CA ASP A 417 -0.56 47.31 16.00
C ASP A 417 0.64 46.36 15.96
N PHE A 418 1.69 46.66 16.73
CA PHE A 418 2.86 45.79 16.85
C PHE A 418 2.50 44.40 17.42
N ASP A 419 1.62 44.33 18.42
CA ASP A 419 1.15 43.06 18.98
C ASP A 419 0.34 42.28 17.95
N LEU A 420 -0.56 42.94 17.22
CA LEU A 420 -1.36 42.31 16.17
C LEU A 420 -0.48 41.76 15.04
N LYS A 421 0.61 42.44 14.67
CA LYS A 421 1.59 41.91 13.72
C LYS A 421 2.27 40.64 14.22
N ILE A 422 2.73 40.64 15.47
CA ILE A 422 3.37 39.47 16.10
C ILE A 422 2.41 38.29 16.07
N VAL A 423 1.14 38.52 16.43
CA VAL A 423 0.10 37.50 16.40
C VAL A 423 -0.12 36.99 14.97
N ALA A 424 -0.33 37.89 14.00
CA ALA A 424 -0.55 37.51 12.61
C ALA A 424 0.58 36.64 12.03
N VAL A 425 1.84 37.08 12.18
CA VAL A 425 3.01 36.33 11.67
C VAL A 425 3.16 34.99 12.39
N THR A 426 2.99 34.98 13.71
CA THR A 426 3.13 33.76 14.53
C THR A 426 2.07 32.71 14.23
N PHE A 427 0.83 33.14 13.95
CA PHE A 427 -0.25 32.21 13.60
C PHE A 427 -0.17 31.77 12.14
N TYR A 428 0.21 32.66 11.21
CA TYR A 428 0.39 32.28 9.81
C TYR A 428 1.40 31.14 9.63
N ARG A 429 2.54 31.17 10.33
CA ARG A 429 3.54 30.08 10.28
C ARG A 429 3.04 28.75 10.86
N ARG A 430 2.00 28.77 11.69
CA ARG A 430 1.38 27.57 12.28
C ARG A 430 0.23 27.00 11.44
N LEU A 431 -0.30 27.76 10.50
CA LEU A 431 -1.32 27.29 9.56
C LEU A 431 -0.77 26.18 8.66
N TRP A 432 -1.63 25.21 8.35
CA TRP A 432 -1.35 24.22 7.30
C TRP A 432 -1.25 24.89 5.93
N ASN A 433 -0.50 24.27 5.01
CA ASN A 433 -0.16 24.85 3.70
C ASN A 433 -1.39 25.26 2.87
N GLU A 434 -2.49 24.50 2.94
CA GLU A 434 -3.74 24.84 2.24
C GLU A 434 -4.41 26.09 2.83
N ASN A 435 -4.36 26.29 4.14
CA ASN A 435 -4.93 27.46 4.79
C ASN A 435 -4.09 28.72 4.53
N GLN A 436 -2.76 28.58 4.46
CA GLN A 436 -1.88 29.66 4.00
C GLN A 436 -2.23 30.12 2.57
N LYS A 437 -2.49 29.18 1.65
CA LYS A 437 -2.96 29.51 0.28
C LYS A 437 -4.30 30.24 0.28
N ARG A 438 -5.22 29.85 1.17
CA ARG A 438 -6.54 30.50 1.29
C ARG A 438 -6.42 31.93 1.77
N ILE A 439 -5.58 32.21 2.77
CA ILE A 439 -5.27 33.59 3.21
C ILE A 439 -4.68 34.40 2.05
N CYS A 440 -3.68 33.85 1.33
CA CYS A 440 -3.10 34.54 0.18
C CYS A 440 -4.14 34.83 -0.91
N LYS A 441 -5.09 33.92 -1.15
CA LYS A 441 -6.18 34.14 -2.11
C LYS A 441 -7.17 35.20 -1.63
N LEU A 442 -7.56 35.16 -0.36
CA LEU A 442 -8.50 36.10 0.27
C LEU A 442 -8.01 37.56 0.15
N TYR A 443 -6.71 37.76 0.36
CA TYR A 443 -6.07 39.08 0.29
C TYR A 443 -5.49 39.43 -1.09
N GLY A 444 -5.74 38.62 -2.13
CA GLY A 444 -5.27 38.90 -3.49
C GLY A 444 -3.75 38.79 -3.70
N TRP A 445 -3.04 38.07 -2.83
CA TRP A 445 -1.58 37.83 -2.93
C TRP A 445 -1.21 36.63 -3.81
N GLY A 446 -2.20 35.93 -4.36
CA GLY A 446 -2.04 34.81 -5.28
C GLY A 446 -2.54 33.47 -4.71
N ASN A 447 -2.35 32.39 -5.46
CA ASN A 447 -2.89 31.06 -5.14
C ASN A 447 -1.87 30.11 -4.48
N LYS A 448 -0.72 30.63 -4.03
CA LYS A 448 0.35 29.86 -3.40
C LYS A 448 0.64 30.41 -2.01
N ALA A 449 1.07 29.54 -1.10
CA ALA A 449 1.60 29.96 0.19
C ALA A 449 2.90 30.76 -0.03
N ILE A 450 3.10 31.79 0.79
CA ILE A 450 4.28 32.66 0.75
C ILE A 450 5.17 32.40 1.97
N THR A 451 6.43 32.77 1.88
CA THR A 451 7.37 32.61 3.00
C THR A 451 7.00 33.53 4.17
N GLU A 452 7.45 33.20 5.39
CA GLU A 452 7.23 34.04 6.58
C GLU A 452 7.74 35.48 6.37
N ALA A 453 8.89 35.64 5.71
CA ALA A 453 9.47 36.94 5.39
C ALA A 453 8.64 37.73 4.36
N GLU A 454 8.06 37.05 3.37
CA GLU A 454 7.14 37.70 2.41
C GLU A 454 5.82 38.07 3.08
N PHE A 455 5.29 37.21 3.95
CA PHE A 455 4.07 37.47 4.71
C PHE A 455 4.26 38.66 5.66
N ALA A 456 5.38 38.75 6.38
CA ALA A 456 5.70 39.91 7.21
C ALA A 456 5.67 41.24 6.42
N LYS A 457 6.22 41.26 5.20
CA LYS A 457 6.13 42.44 4.32
C LYS A 457 4.69 42.78 3.91
N LYS A 458 3.81 41.79 3.77
CA LYS A 458 2.38 42.02 3.50
C LYS A 458 1.67 42.59 4.71
N VAL A 459 2.00 42.10 5.91
CA VAL A 459 1.51 42.62 7.18
C VAL A 459 1.93 44.08 7.38
N ASP A 460 3.19 44.42 7.08
CA ASP A 460 3.69 45.79 7.12
C ASP A 460 2.97 46.71 6.14
N ALA A 461 2.63 46.22 4.93
CA ALA A 461 1.87 46.99 3.97
C ALA A 461 0.43 47.27 4.44
N ILE A 462 -0.20 46.33 5.17
CA ILE A 462 -1.53 46.51 5.76
C ILE A 462 -1.48 47.56 6.87
N GLU A 463 -0.49 47.49 7.78
CA GLU A 463 -0.31 48.51 8.82
C GLU A 463 0.00 49.88 8.21
N GLY A 464 0.83 49.94 7.16
CA GLY A 464 1.12 51.18 6.44
C GLY A 464 -0.12 51.82 5.79
N ALA A 465 -1.15 51.03 5.51
CA ALA A 465 -2.45 51.47 5.00
C ALA A 465 -3.49 51.73 6.11
N SER A 466 -3.10 51.71 7.39
CA SER A 466 -3.99 51.92 8.55
C SER A 466 -4.81 53.21 8.52
N ARG A 467 -4.36 54.25 7.79
CA ARG A 467 -5.15 55.48 7.60
C ARG A 467 -6.37 55.26 6.70
N GLU A 468 -6.27 54.35 5.74
CA GLU A 468 -7.33 54.03 4.77
C GLU A 468 -8.21 52.89 5.29
N ASP A 469 -7.61 51.93 6.01
CA ASP A 469 -8.30 50.78 6.62
C ASP A 469 -7.78 50.55 8.06
N PRO A 470 -8.31 51.30 9.05
CA PRO A 470 -7.86 51.22 10.44
C PRO A 470 -8.01 49.83 11.08
N GLU A 471 -8.92 49.00 10.55
CA GLU A 471 -9.21 47.66 11.07
C GLU A 471 -8.46 46.56 10.31
N GLY A 472 -7.70 46.90 9.26
CA GLY A 472 -7.12 45.92 8.34
C GLY A 472 -6.25 44.87 9.01
N LEU A 473 -5.47 45.28 10.02
CA LEU A 473 -4.59 44.39 10.76
C LEU A 473 -5.36 43.50 11.76
N GLY A 474 -6.35 44.06 12.46
CA GLY A 474 -7.23 43.31 13.34
C GLY A 474 -8.05 42.27 12.58
N ARG A 475 -8.57 42.64 11.39
CA ARG A 475 -9.28 41.74 10.49
C ARG A 475 -8.40 40.60 10.00
N LEU A 476 -7.15 40.87 9.63
CA LEU A 476 -6.18 39.84 9.26
C LEU A 476 -5.92 38.83 10.38
N VAL A 477 -5.77 39.30 11.62
CA VAL A 477 -5.57 38.40 12.76
C VAL A 477 -6.77 37.46 12.95
N VAL A 478 -7.99 38.00 12.86
CA VAL A 478 -9.22 37.19 12.98
C VAL A 478 -9.38 36.22 11.80
N ASP A 479 -9.11 36.67 10.58
CA ASP A 479 -9.20 35.82 9.38
C ASP A 479 -8.25 34.63 9.48
N ILE A 480 -7.01 34.86 9.95
CA ILE A 480 -6.02 33.79 10.20
C ILE A 480 -6.51 32.81 11.27
N ALA A 481 -7.17 33.30 12.33
CA ALA A 481 -7.66 32.44 13.40
C ALA A 481 -8.86 31.57 12.94
N LEU A 482 -9.70 32.07 12.04
CA LEU A 482 -10.94 31.40 11.61
C LEU A 482 -10.79 30.60 10.31
N ILE A 483 -9.70 30.78 9.56
CA ILE A 483 -9.57 30.19 8.22
C ILE A 483 -9.67 28.66 8.20
N ASP A 484 -9.29 27.98 9.28
CA ASP A 484 -9.36 26.51 9.36
C ASP A 484 -10.81 26.00 9.38
N GLU A 485 -11.73 26.77 9.97
CA GLU A 485 -13.16 26.45 10.00
C GLU A 485 -13.91 26.88 8.73
N SER A 486 -13.22 27.54 7.79
CA SER A 486 -13.83 27.95 6.52
C SER A 486 -14.18 26.77 5.60
N VAL A 487 -13.71 25.55 5.91
CA VAL A 487 -13.95 24.33 5.13
C VAL A 487 -14.14 23.12 6.04
N ALA A 488 -15.12 22.28 5.72
CA ALA A 488 -15.31 20.99 6.36
C ALA A 488 -14.14 20.03 6.07
N ALA A 489 -13.67 19.31 7.08
CA ALA A 489 -12.65 18.29 6.89
C ALA A 489 -13.16 17.16 5.97
N THR A 490 -12.25 16.50 5.23
CA THR A 490 -12.60 15.49 4.21
C THR A 490 -13.50 14.35 4.73
N TYR A 491 -13.44 14.05 6.03
CA TYR A 491 -14.19 12.97 6.66
C TYR A 491 -15.08 13.46 7.82
N SER A 492 -15.31 14.76 7.94
CA SER A 492 -16.13 15.33 9.01
C SER A 492 -16.81 16.62 8.57
N THR A 493 -18.13 16.68 8.77
CA THR A 493 -18.96 17.88 8.63
C THR A 493 -19.24 18.50 10.00
N GLY A 494 -18.23 18.50 10.88
CA GLY A 494 -18.31 19.14 12.19
C GLY A 494 -18.75 20.59 12.07
N LYS A 495 -19.43 21.09 13.11
CA LYS A 495 -19.88 22.49 13.16
C LYS A 495 -18.65 23.40 13.29
N PRO A 496 -18.59 24.53 12.56
CA PRO A 496 -17.52 25.50 12.71
C PRO A 496 -17.80 26.36 13.95
N GLU A 497 -17.40 25.86 15.13
CA GLU A 497 -17.76 26.42 16.43
C GLU A 497 -17.29 27.87 16.62
N LEU A 498 -16.04 28.18 16.25
CA LEU A 498 -15.47 29.52 16.39
C LEU A 498 -16.06 30.50 15.36
N LEU A 499 -16.30 30.06 14.13
CA LEU A 499 -16.89 30.86 13.08
C LEU A 499 -18.35 31.19 13.40
N GLU A 500 -19.12 30.21 13.89
CA GLU A 500 -20.50 30.45 14.35
C GLU A 500 -20.54 31.35 15.59
N ALA A 501 -19.61 31.18 16.54
CA ALA A 501 -19.53 32.05 17.72
C ALA A 501 -19.19 33.50 17.32
N THR A 502 -18.22 33.70 16.43
CA THR A 502 -17.86 35.03 15.89
C THR A 502 -19.00 35.65 15.10
N ALA A 503 -19.75 34.84 14.34
CA ALA A 503 -20.92 35.29 13.61
C ALA A 503 -22.02 35.78 14.56
N ARG A 504 -22.33 35.06 15.64
CA ARG A 504 -23.30 35.50 16.66
C ARG A 504 -22.88 36.80 17.33
N ASP A 505 -21.62 36.92 17.73
CA ASP A 505 -21.07 38.13 18.35
C ASP A 505 -21.19 39.36 17.42
N ARG A 506 -21.00 39.14 16.11
CA ARG A 506 -21.15 40.17 15.07
C ARG A 506 -22.58 40.36 14.57
N GLY A 507 -23.58 39.75 15.21
CA GLY A 507 -25.00 39.89 14.87
C GLY A 507 -25.41 39.25 13.53
N ILE A 508 -24.64 38.28 13.03
CA ILE A 508 -24.92 37.58 11.77
C ILE A 508 -25.94 36.45 12.02
N ASP A 509 -27.04 36.45 11.26
CA ASP A 509 -28.06 35.39 11.31
C ASP A 509 -27.58 34.12 10.58
N LEU A 510 -27.15 33.13 11.36
CA LEU A 510 -26.72 31.81 10.87
C LEU A 510 -27.80 31.08 10.06
N GLY A 511 -29.07 31.23 10.47
CA GLY A 511 -30.20 30.59 9.78
C GLY A 511 -30.45 31.20 8.41
N ALA A 512 -30.32 32.52 8.29
CA ALA A 512 -30.41 33.22 7.01
C ALA A 512 -29.27 32.82 6.06
N VAL A 513 -28.02 32.80 6.55
CA VAL A 513 -26.85 32.38 5.75
C VAL A 513 -27.01 30.94 5.27
N ARG A 514 -27.46 30.03 6.13
CA ARG A 514 -27.70 28.64 5.75
C ARG A 514 -28.78 28.50 4.68
N LYS A 515 -29.92 29.20 4.83
CA LYS A 515 -30.99 29.22 3.82
C LYS A 515 -30.52 29.79 2.49
N GLN A 516 -29.69 30.84 2.53
CA GLN A 516 -29.10 31.42 1.32
C GLN A 516 -28.22 30.40 0.59
N VAL A 517 -27.29 29.76 1.30
CA VAL A 517 -26.41 28.74 0.69
C VAL A 517 -27.20 27.54 0.16
N GLU A 518 -28.20 27.07 0.90
CA GLU A 518 -29.10 25.98 0.44
C GLU A 518 -29.87 26.38 -0.83
N THR A 519 -30.22 27.66 -0.98
CA THR A 519 -30.89 28.21 -2.17
C THR A 519 -29.90 28.29 -3.35
N ASP A 520 -28.70 28.82 -3.13
CA ASP A 520 -27.67 29.00 -4.15
C ASP A 520 -27.11 27.66 -4.67
N MET A 521 -27.04 26.66 -3.80
CA MET A 521 -26.56 25.30 -4.12
C MET A 521 -27.67 24.40 -4.68
N ARG A 522 -28.92 24.87 -4.75
CA ARG A 522 -30.04 24.10 -5.27
C ARG A 522 -29.82 23.87 -6.78
N PRO A 523 -29.80 22.62 -7.27
CA PRO A 523 -29.53 22.35 -8.67
C PRO A 523 -30.61 23.01 -9.55
N LYS A 524 -30.19 23.80 -10.54
CA LYS A 524 -31.11 24.40 -11.51
C LYS A 524 -31.92 23.27 -12.19
N PRO A 525 -33.25 23.42 -12.35
CA PRO A 525 -34.04 22.41 -13.03
C PRO A 525 -33.49 22.21 -14.45
N LYS A 526 -33.26 20.95 -14.83
CA LYS A 526 -32.83 20.59 -16.19
C LYS A 526 -33.92 21.06 -17.16
N GLU A 527 -33.58 22.00 -18.05
CA GLU A 527 -34.44 22.31 -19.20
C GLU A 527 -34.71 21.01 -19.98
N LYS A 528 -35.98 20.75 -20.29
CA LYS A 528 -36.34 19.63 -21.15
C LYS A 528 -35.71 19.85 -22.53
N PRO A 529 -34.97 18.89 -23.09
CA PRO A 529 -34.36 19.07 -24.40
C PRO A 529 -35.45 19.20 -25.47
N VAL A 530 -35.41 20.30 -26.22
CA VAL A 530 -36.16 20.47 -27.47
C VAL A 530 -35.66 19.42 -28.47
N PRO A 531 -36.53 18.68 -29.18
CA PRO A 531 -36.08 17.67 -30.14
C PRO A 531 -35.29 18.32 -31.28
N ALA A 532 -34.01 17.95 -31.40
CA ALA A 532 -33.10 18.45 -32.41
C ALA A 532 -33.49 17.93 -33.81
N LYS A 533 -33.58 18.85 -34.78
CA LYS A 533 -33.67 18.55 -36.22
C LYS A 533 -32.40 17.80 -36.66
N LYS A 534 -32.58 16.73 -37.46
CA LYS A 534 -31.51 15.92 -38.06
C LYS A 534 -30.57 16.78 -38.90
N ALA A 535 -29.26 16.66 -38.65
CA ALA A 535 -28.20 17.08 -39.56
C ALA A 535 -27.52 15.82 -40.17
N PRO A 536 -27.07 15.87 -41.45
CA PRO A 536 -26.61 14.68 -42.18
C PRO A 536 -25.17 14.27 -41.84
N ALA A 537 -24.87 13.00 -42.14
CA ALA A 537 -23.66 12.27 -41.76
C ALA A 537 -22.36 12.80 -42.41
N PRO A 538 -21.20 12.72 -41.72
CA PRO A 538 -19.90 13.05 -42.30
C PRO A 538 -19.23 11.83 -42.98
N SER A 539 -18.53 12.10 -44.08
CA SER A 539 -17.77 11.14 -44.90
C SER A 539 -16.37 10.81 -44.33
N PRO A 540 -15.73 9.69 -44.73
CA PRO A 540 -14.60 9.08 -44.03
C PRO A 540 -13.24 9.69 -44.41
N LYS A 541 -12.28 9.73 -43.47
CA LYS A 541 -10.85 10.06 -43.70
C LYS A 541 -9.95 8.81 -43.61
N PRO A 542 -8.89 8.71 -44.44
CA PRO A 542 -8.01 7.55 -44.52
C PRO A 542 -6.83 7.57 -43.53
N THR A 543 -6.24 6.38 -43.38
CA THR A 543 -5.21 5.88 -42.45
C THR A 543 -3.83 6.57 -42.50
N ALA A 544 -3.17 6.68 -41.34
CA ALA A 544 -1.79 7.15 -41.18
C ALA A 544 -0.75 6.02 -41.30
N LYS A 545 0.38 6.31 -41.97
CA LYS A 545 1.63 5.52 -42.01
C LYS A 545 2.78 6.24 -41.27
N ALA A 546 3.81 5.45 -40.98
CA ALA A 546 4.80 5.56 -39.91
C ALA A 546 6.07 6.43 -40.13
N ALA A 547 6.88 6.47 -39.06
CA ALA A 547 8.33 6.80 -38.94
C ALA A 547 8.68 8.31 -38.94
N ASN A 548 9.72 8.83 -38.26
CA ASN A 548 10.92 8.28 -37.62
C ASN A 548 11.49 9.37 -36.67
N VAL A 549 12.15 9.02 -35.55
CA VAL A 549 12.83 9.99 -34.66
C VAL A 549 14.34 9.76 -34.69
N LYS A 550 15.11 10.79 -35.04
CA LYS A 550 16.58 10.84 -34.87
C LYS A 550 16.97 11.89 -33.81
N ARG A 551 17.88 11.48 -32.92
CA ARG A 551 18.64 12.29 -31.92
C ARG A 551 19.56 13.32 -32.61
N VAL A 552 19.94 14.41 -31.94
CA VAL A 552 21.30 14.67 -31.37
C VAL A 552 21.37 16.04 -30.63
N ALA A 553 22.28 16.04 -29.65
CA ALA A 553 22.74 16.94 -28.58
C ALA A 553 23.18 18.41 -28.83
N ALA A 554 23.00 19.21 -27.75
CA ALA A 554 23.93 20.10 -27.01
C ALA A 554 24.62 21.35 -27.63
N LYS A 555 24.46 22.53 -26.99
CA LYS A 555 25.47 23.23 -26.12
C LYS A 555 25.13 24.72 -25.77
N LYS A 556 25.40 25.05 -24.50
CA LYS A 556 25.90 26.28 -23.79
C LYS A 556 25.61 27.75 -24.25
N ALA A 557 25.36 28.56 -23.20
CA ALA A 557 25.26 30.03 -22.96
C ALA A 557 26.39 30.94 -23.57
N PRO A 558 26.47 32.31 -23.41
CA PRO A 558 25.82 33.22 -22.41
C PRO A 558 25.48 34.71 -22.80
N ALA A 559 24.76 35.39 -21.88
CA ALA A 559 24.87 36.75 -21.30
C ALA A 559 25.01 38.10 -22.09
N LYS A 560 24.21 39.08 -21.59
CA LYS A 560 24.48 40.52 -21.27
C LYS A 560 24.41 41.61 -22.37
N LYS A 561 23.45 42.56 -22.27
CA LYS A 561 23.57 43.96 -21.71
C LYS A 561 22.41 44.89 -22.17
N ALA A 562 21.98 45.77 -21.26
CA ALA A 562 21.09 46.94 -21.48
C ALA A 562 21.88 48.17 -22.03
N PRO A 563 21.30 49.36 -22.37
CA PRO A 563 20.63 50.27 -21.41
C PRO A 563 19.57 51.33 -21.92
N ALA A 564 18.79 51.84 -20.95
CA ALA A 564 18.42 53.23 -20.58
C ALA A 564 17.58 54.26 -21.44
N LYS A 565 16.50 54.73 -20.77
CA LYS A 565 16.04 56.11 -20.41
C LYS A 565 15.41 57.08 -21.44
N LYS A 566 14.24 57.66 -21.03
CA LYS A 566 13.83 59.10 -20.88
C LYS A 566 12.29 59.13 -20.66
N ALA A 567 11.59 60.16 -20.19
CA ALA A 567 11.69 61.20 -19.14
C ALA A 567 10.26 61.82 -19.07
N ALA A 568 9.85 62.33 -17.91
CA ALA A 568 8.50 62.83 -17.58
C ALA A 568 8.10 64.18 -18.22
N PRO A 569 6.87 64.66 -17.97
CA PRO A 569 6.75 65.95 -17.24
C PRO A 569 5.59 66.05 -16.21
N LYS A 570 5.81 66.92 -15.20
CA LYS A 570 4.83 67.63 -14.31
C LYS A 570 4.62 69.08 -14.88
N PRO A 571 4.11 70.14 -14.19
CA PRO A 571 3.32 70.33 -12.93
C PRO A 571 2.10 71.30 -13.12
N SER A 572 1.26 71.67 -12.12
CA SER A 572 1.47 72.74 -11.11
C SER A 572 0.12 73.02 -10.39
N SER A 573 0.04 73.07 -9.04
CA SER A 573 0.15 74.22 -8.10
C SER A 573 -1.13 75.11 -8.05
N LYS A 574 -1.64 75.69 -6.94
CA LYS A 574 -1.01 76.22 -5.71
C LYS A 574 -2.10 76.73 -4.70
N ALA A 575 -1.73 76.80 -3.40
CA ALA A 575 -2.12 77.76 -2.32
C ALA A 575 -3.59 77.81 -1.80
N SER A 576 -3.93 78.10 -0.53
CA SER A 576 -3.22 78.47 0.73
C SER A 576 -4.19 78.55 1.93
N SER A 577 -3.63 78.57 3.16
CA SER A 577 -4.17 79.05 4.48
C SER A 577 -5.38 78.32 5.09
N GLY A 578 -5.55 78.13 6.41
CA GLY A 578 -4.80 78.44 7.62
C GLY A 578 -5.66 78.04 8.85
N ALA A 579 -4.98 77.72 9.96
CA ALA A 579 -5.42 77.74 11.37
C ALA A 579 -6.61 76.88 11.90
N ALA A 580 -6.39 76.47 13.15
CA ALA A 580 -7.31 76.14 14.24
C ALA A 580 -7.74 74.68 14.47
N SER A 581 -7.54 74.32 15.74
CA SER A 581 -7.80 73.09 16.47
C SER A 581 -9.26 72.67 16.53
N THR A 582 -9.51 71.35 16.48
CA THR A 582 -10.48 70.67 17.34
C THR A 582 -10.27 69.16 17.24
N GLN A 583 -9.96 68.50 18.36
CA GLN A 583 -10.21 67.06 18.52
C GLN A 583 -11.73 66.83 18.56
N PRO A 584 -12.22 65.69 18.08
CA PRO A 584 -13.40 65.07 18.64
C PRO A 584 -13.08 63.72 19.28
N ASP A 585 -13.82 63.46 20.35
CA ASP A 585 -13.65 62.45 21.37
C ASP A 585 -13.73 60.99 20.88
N ASN A 586 -12.87 60.14 21.43
CA ASN A 586 -12.97 58.69 21.38
C ASN A 586 -14.04 58.21 22.38
N ALA A 587 -15.25 57.94 21.91
CA ALA A 587 -16.23 57.18 22.66
C ALA A 587 -15.85 55.68 22.66
N LYS A 588 -15.47 55.15 23.84
CA LYS A 588 -15.25 53.71 24.06
C LYS A 588 -16.57 52.94 23.88
N PRO A 589 -16.62 51.84 23.11
CA PRO A 589 -17.72 50.88 23.21
C PRO A 589 -17.57 50.11 24.53
N SER A 590 -18.63 50.12 25.34
CA SER A 590 -18.70 49.38 26.61
C SER A 590 -18.77 47.87 26.36
N LEU A 591 -17.77 47.12 26.81
CA LEU A 591 -17.83 45.66 26.93
C LEU A 591 -18.75 45.28 28.10
N LYS A 592 -20.06 45.16 27.86
CA LYS A 592 -20.98 44.48 28.77
C LYS A 592 -21.30 43.10 28.20
N ARG A 593 -20.47 42.10 28.55
CA ARG A 593 -20.82 40.69 28.38
C ARG A 593 -21.44 40.20 29.69
N ASP A 594 -22.61 39.57 29.60
CA ASP A 594 -23.30 38.99 30.74
C ASP A 594 -22.46 37.82 31.30
N PRO A 595 -22.03 37.83 32.57
CA PRO A 595 -21.05 36.87 33.10
C PRO A 595 -21.52 35.41 33.19
N LYS A 596 -22.73 35.08 32.69
CA LYS A 596 -23.33 33.74 32.73
C LYS A 596 -23.31 32.98 31.40
N GLU A 597 -22.90 33.58 30.28
CA GLU A 597 -22.75 32.81 29.03
C GLU A 597 -21.44 31.99 29.04
N PRO A 598 -21.51 30.65 28.92
CA PRO A 598 -20.31 29.81 28.95
C PRO A 598 -19.35 30.20 27.82
N TRP A 599 -18.05 30.22 28.17
CA TRP A 599 -16.98 30.53 27.23
C TRP A 599 -17.03 29.56 26.02
N PRO A 600 -17.07 30.05 24.77
CA PRO A 600 -17.47 29.26 23.61
C PRO A 600 -16.41 28.26 23.09
N PHE A 601 -15.25 28.15 23.76
CA PHE A 601 -14.20 27.22 23.34
C PHE A 601 -14.44 25.83 23.94
N PRO A 602 -14.29 24.75 23.16
CA PRO A 602 -14.40 23.41 23.68
C PRO A 602 -13.28 23.16 24.70
N ASN A 603 -13.64 22.68 25.90
CA ASN A 603 -12.71 22.20 26.93
C ASN A 603 -12.09 20.85 26.52
N THR A 604 -11.51 20.82 25.31
CA THR A 604 -10.85 19.64 24.79
C THR A 604 -9.47 19.58 25.40
N SER A 605 -9.31 18.60 26.27
CA SER A 605 -8.04 18.23 26.89
C SER A 605 -7.09 17.70 25.80
N ARG A 606 -6.45 18.61 25.07
CA ARG A 606 -5.18 18.31 24.39
C ARG A 606 -4.07 18.99 25.18
N PRO A 607 -3.02 18.24 25.59
CA PRO A 607 -1.86 18.82 26.25
C PRO A 607 -1.12 19.81 25.35
#